data_AF-A0A6J1G1W9-F1
#
_entry.id   AF-A0A6J1G1W9-F1
#
_cell.length_a   1.000
_cell.length_b   1.000
_cell.length_c   1.000
_cell.angle_alpha   90.00
_cell.angle_beta   90.00
_cell.angle_gamma   90.00
#
_symmetry.space_group_name_H-M   'P 1'
#
loop_
_entity.id
_entity.type
_entity.pdbx_description
1 polymer ?
#
loop_
_entity_poly.entity_id
_entity_poly.type
_entity_poly.pdbx_seq_one_letter_code
_entity_poly.pdbx_strand_id
1 'polypeptide(L)'
;MASKDNTSFDDGDVPRRFANFQPSAWGDYFVSYDSNTMENQLEEKMTQKQLQKLKEEVMNMFVTTDKSSEKLRLIDSIQRLGLSHHFELEINETLQLIQSSSDDDDDIYNIALKFRLLRQEGYSISSEIFNKFINEEGEFKESIMKNKSGILSLYEASHLRMNGEYTLDQALRFTTTHLQEIAMDDSSPLVDEAKHALKWPIYKAVPRLMTKHYISVHHKDRPNSVLLTFAKLDYTTTQKLYQKELGQHARWWKQLNLIERLSFARDRAVESYFWALGVYYEPNYSVGRMILAKIIALATVLDDMYDVYATLDELDLFTEAIERWDINGMEKLPEYMKIFYEVILKTYEEFEEDMSKDIITYAIHYAKEAFKRQCRVYFIEAKWYHEGYVPTMEEYMEVSVVSTCYYLFAPISFLGMGVAASEEAFKWIESDPMMLKASGIIGRLMNDITSHKFEQERGDVGSAVECYMKQHGVSEEETLVALENEVVRAWKDVIEDYMKSSNISKEICMRVLNLARLSDRFYKEEDGYTFADGTTKCFIASTLVDPVPI
;
A
#
# COMPACT_ATOMS: atom_id res chain seq x y z
N MET A 1 -7.97 28.92 34.11
CA MET A 1 -8.56 29.98 33.27
C MET A 1 -7.45 30.58 32.45
N ALA A 2 -7.24 30.05 31.25
CA ALA A 2 -6.45 30.64 30.19
C ALA A 2 -7.39 30.71 29.00
N SER A 3 -7.51 31.89 28.40
CA SER A 3 -8.40 32.19 27.29
C SER A 3 -8.03 31.34 26.09
N LYS A 4 -8.97 30.52 25.63
CA LYS A 4 -8.98 30.01 24.25
C LYS A 4 -9.35 31.20 23.37
N ASP A 5 -8.35 31.88 22.82
CA ASP A 5 -8.58 32.68 21.62
C ASP A 5 -8.72 31.70 20.46
N ASN A 6 -9.95 31.21 20.26
CA ASN A 6 -10.36 30.62 19.00
C ASN A 6 -10.36 31.77 17.99
N THR A 7 -9.30 31.90 17.20
CA THR A 7 -9.39 32.60 15.91
C THR A 7 -10.15 31.69 14.95
N SER A 8 -11.46 31.54 15.18
CA SER A 8 -12.37 31.12 14.11
C SER A 8 -12.37 32.23 13.08
N PHE A 9 -12.00 31.92 11.84
CA PHE A 9 -12.20 32.84 10.74
C PHE A 9 -13.68 33.27 10.72
N ASP A 10 -13.91 34.59 10.64
CA ASP A 10 -15.25 35.15 10.47
C ASP A 10 -15.69 34.81 9.04
N ASP A 11 -16.27 33.63 8.89
CA ASP A 11 -16.59 32.98 7.61
C ASP A 11 -17.77 33.63 6.86
N GLY A 12 -18.24 34.80 7.32
CA GLY A 12 -19.51 35.36 6.89
C GLY A 12 -20.68 34.41 7.21
N ASP A 13 -21.91 34.81 6.87
CA ASP A 13 -23.12 34.02 7.10
C ASP A 13 -23.22 32.71 6.25
N VAL A 14 -22.10 32.16 5.76
CA VAL A 14 -22.08 30.95 4.91
C VAL A 14 -22.17 29.69 5.80
N PRO A 15 -23.23 28.86 5.68
CA PRO A 15 -23.34 27.64 6.46
C PRO A 15 -22.28 26.61 6.01
N ARG A 16 -21.44 26.15 6.95
CA ARG A 16 -20.39 25.12 6.73
C ARG A 16 -20.82 23.77 7.29
N ARG A 17 -20.42 22.67 6.64
CA ARG A 17 -20.52 21.31 7.22
C ARG A 17 -19.22 20.95 7.94
N PHE A 18 -19.34 20.07 8.92
CA PHE A 18 -18.22 19.54 9.71
C PHE A 18 -18.43 18.05 9.96
N ALA A 19 -17.41 17.24 9.67
CA ALA A 19 -17.45 15.79 9.90
C ALA A 19 -17.04 15.38 11.33
N ASN A 20 -16.62 16.34 12.18
CA ASN A 20 -16.20 16.11 13.57
C ASN A 20 -15.15 15.00 13.72
N PHE A 21 -14.13 15.04 12.86
CA PHE A 21 -13.06 14.05 12.87
C PHE A 21 -12.32 13.98 14.21
N GLN A 22 -11.92 12.76 14.58
CA GLN A 22 -11.12 12.55 15.78
C GLN A 22 -9.70 13.14 15.60
N PRO A 23 -9.13 13.73 16.66
CA PRO A 23 -7.75 14.22 16.63
C PRO A 23 -6.77 13.08 16.36
N SER A 24 -5.53 13.42 16.00
CA SER A 24 -4.47 12.43 15.81
C SER A 24 -4.33 11.51 17.03
N ALA A 25 -4.25 10.20 16.80
CA ALA A 25 -4.08 9.20 17.84
C ALA A 25 -2.70 9.24 18.53
N TRP A 26 -1.78 10.07 18.01
CA TRP A 26 -0.38 10.14 18.41
C TRP A 26 0.02 11.46 19.07
N GLY A 27 -0.77 12.53 18.88
CA GLY A 27 -0.41 13.88 19.30
C GLY A 27 1.03 14.23 18.91
N ASP A 28 1.82 14.70 19.86
CA ASP A 28 3.21 15.12 19.65
C ASP A 28 4.26 14.00 19.79
N TYR A 29 3.85 12.73 19.95
CA TYR A 29 4.78 11.62 20.26
C TYR A 29 6.00 11.59 19.33
N PHE A 30 5.77 11.62 18.01
CA PHE A 30 6.84 11.55 17.02
C PHE A 30 7.54 12.90 16.75
N VAL A 31 6.95 14.04 17.13
CA VAL A 31 7.57 15.37 16.92
C VAL A 31 8.91 15.47 17.62
N SER A 32 8.99 14.92 18.84
CA SER A 32 10.19 14.87 19.67
C SER A 32 11.25 13.88 19.21
N TYR A 33 10.93 13.04 18.22
CA TYR A 33 11.84 12.06 17.64
C TYR A 33 12.83 12.78 16.69
N ASP A 34 13.68 13.66 17.23
CA ASP A 34 14.99 14.09 16.68
C ASP A 34 15.59 15.20 17.58
N SER A 35 16.70 14.88 18.27
CA SER A 35 17.77 15.82 18.68
C SER A 35 18.77 15.21 19.68
N ASN A 36 18.46 14.11 20.38
CA ASN A 36 19.26 13.66 21.54
C ASN A 36 19.83 12.24 21.51
N THR A 37 19.51 11.40 20.52
CA THR A 37 20.33 10.21 20.30
C THR A 37 21.60 10.66 19.57
N MET A 38 22.63 11.04 20.33
CA MET A 38 24.00 10.80 19.89
C MET A 38 24.11 9.29 19.68
N GLU A 39 23.65 8.81 18.54
CA GLU A 39 23.97 7.46 18.10
C GLU A 39 25.48 7.42 18.05
N ASN A 40 26.04 6.48 18.82
CA ASN A 40 27.47 6.34 18.88
C ASN A 40 27.90 5.96 17.45
N GLN A 41 28.54 6.87 16.73
CA GLN A 41 29.03 6.62 15.36
C GLN A 41 29.88 5.34 15.29
N LEU A 42 30.48 4.91 16.41
CA LEU A 42 31.15 3.63 16.53
C LEU A 42 30.17 2.45 16.48
N GLU A 43 29.03 2.52 17.17
CA GLU A 43 27.98 1.50 17.20
C GLU A 43 27.30 1.33 15.84
N GLU A 44 27.01 2.43 15.14
CA GLU A 44 26.52 2.39 13.75
C GLU A 44 27.52 1.69 12.83
N LYS A 45 28.80 2.08 12.90
CA LYS A 45 29.87 1.44 12.12
C LYS A 45 30.05 -0.04 12.45
N MET A 46 29.93 -0.42 13.72
CA MET A 46 29.98 -1.82 14.13
C MET A 46 28.78 -2.60 13.58
N THR A 47 27.58 -2.03 13.67
CA THR A 47 26.34 -2.59 13.12
C THR A 47 26.44 -2.80 11.61
N GLN A 48 26.90 -1.79 10.86
CA GLN A 48 27.11 -1.89 9.42
C GLN A 48 28.11 -2.97 9.04
N LYS A 49 29.23 -3.09 9.77
CA LYS A 49 30.20 -4.18 9.55
C LYS A 49 29.59 -5.55 9.81
N GLN A 50 28.75 -5.68 10.83
CA GLN A 50 28.06 -6.93 11.14
C GLN A 50 27.04 -7.28 10.06
N LEU A 51 26.24 -6.31 9.60
CA LEU A 51 25.31 -6.48 8.47
C LEU A 51 26.05 -6.94 7.20
N GLN A 52 27.18 -6.32 6.87
CA GLN A 52 27.99 -6.71 5.72
C GLN A 52 28.51 -8.15 5.83
N LYS A 53 29.00 -8.55 7.02
CA LYS A 53 29.43 -9.93 7.26
C LYS A 53 28.28 -10.92 7.09
N LEU A 54 27.11 -10.63 7.65
CA LEU A 54 25.93 -11.48 7.53
C LEU A 54 25.45 -11.57 6.07
N LYS A 55 25.52 -10.46 5.32
CA LYS A 55 25.25 -10.43 3.88
C LYS A 55 26.18 -11.39 3.12
N GLU A 56 27.48 -11.36 3.40
CA GLU A 56 28.46 -12.29 2.81
C GLU A 56 28.19 -13.76 3.15
N GLU A 57 27.81 -14.04 4.40
CA GLU A 57 27.44 -15.39 4.82
C GLU A 57 26.20 -15.90 4.07
N VAL A 58 25.19 -15.06 3.86
CA VAL A 58 23.98 -15.42 3.08
C VAL A 58 24.29 -15.56 1.59
N MET A 59 25.13 -14.70 1.00
CA MET A 59 25.60 -14.89 -0.38
C MET A 59 26.29 -16.25 -0.55
N ASN A 60 27.09 -16.68 0.43
CA ASN A 60 27.69 -18.01 0.40
C ASN A 60 26.66 -19.15 0.50
N MET A 61 25.50 -18.93 1.12
CA MET A 61 24.40 -19.92 1.13
C MET A 61 23.81 -20.14 -0.25
N PHE A 62 23.67 -19.10 -1.08
CA PHE A 62 23.25 -19.24 -2.47
C PHE A 62 24.21 -20.12 -3.29
N VAL A 63 25.52 -19.96 -3.05
CA VAL A 63 26.57 -20.72 -3.75
C VAL A 63 26.64 -22.18 -3.29
N THR A 64 26.52 -22.43 -1.99
CA THR A 64 26.72 -23.76 -1.39
C THR A 64 25.47 -24.66 -1.41
N THR A 65 24.30 -24.10 -1.65
CA THR A 65 23.06 -24.87 -1.77
C THR A 65 22.92 -25.42 -3.18
N ASP A 66 22.96 -26.73 -3.37
CA ASP A 66 22.86 -27.33 -4.71
C ASP A 66 21.41 -27.55 -5.17
N LYS A 67 20.52 -27.99 -4.27
CA LYS A 67 19.17 -28.40 -4.64
C LYS A 67 18.25 -27.21 -4.88
N SER A 68 17.51 -27.23 -5.98
CA SER A 68 16.52 -26.19 -6.33
C SER A 68 15.47 -25.97 -5.23
N SER A 69 14.96 -27.03 -4.59
CA SER A 69 13.97 -26.90 -3.51
C SER A 69 14.53 -26.28 -2.22
N GLU A 70 15.82 -26.44 -1.96
CA GLU A 70 16.51 -25.77 -0.84
C GLU A 70 16.76 -24.28 -1.18
N LYS A 71 17.13 -23.97 -2.43
CA LYS A 71 17.25 -22.58 -2.90
C LYS A 71 15.92 -21.82 -2.85
N LEU A 72 14.81 -22.45 -3.24
CA LEU A 72 13.47 -21.84 -3.15
C LEU A 72 13.11 -21.51 -1.69
N ARG A 73 13.38 -22.42 -0.75
CA ARG A 73 13.16 -22.17 0.69
C ARG A 73 14.05 -21.07 1.25
N LEU A 74 15.29 -20.96 0.77
CA LEU A 74 16.20 -19.86 1.12
C LEU A 74 15.64 -18.52 0.63
N ILE A 75 15.22 -18.44 -0.63
CA ILE A 75 14.63 -17.23 -1.22
C ILE A 75 13.36 -16.83 -0.47
N ASP A 76 12.47 -17.78 -0.20
CA ASP A 76 11.23 -17.53 0.55
C ASP A 76 11.52 -16.98 1.96
N SER A 77 12.51 -17.54 2.64
CA SER A 77 12.94 -17.07 3.96
C SER A 77 13.51 -15.66 3.88
N ILE A 78 14.35 -15.35 2.88
CA ILE A 78 14.91 -14.01 2.65
C ILE A 78 13.80 -12.99 2.40
N GLN A 79 12.82 -13.32 1.54
CA GLN A 79 11.67 -12.46 1.24
C GLN A 79 10.81 -12.22 2.47
N ARG A 80 10.41 -13.28 3.17
CA ARG A 80 9.54 -13.17 4.36
C ARG A 80 10.24 -12.50 5.55
N LEU A 81 11.57 -12.54 5.62
CA LEU A 81 12.38 -11.82 6.61
C LEU A 81 12.70 -10.36 6.22
N GLY A 82 12.18 -9.88 5.09
CA GLY A 82 12.36 -8.49 4.65
C GLY A 82 13.76 -8.17 4.12
N LEU A 83 14.58 -9.19 3.85
CA LEU A 83 15.98 -9.05 3.46
C LEU A 83 16.19 -8.96 1.93
N SER A 84 15.14 -9.09 1.12
CA SER A 84 15.24 -9.14 -0.35
C SER A 84 16.01 -7.99 -0.99
N HIS A 85 15.86 -6.79 -0.44
CA HIS A 85 16.52 -5.59 -0.94
C HIS A 85 18.06 -5.66 -0.88
N HIS A 86 18.63 -6.64 -0.15
CA HIS A 86 20.06 -6.92 -0.15
C HIS A 86 20.51 -7.88 -1.24
N PHE A 87 19.59 -8.66 -1.82
CA PHE A 87 19.87 -9.86 -2.62
C PHE A 87 19.06 -9.94 -3.93
N GLU A 88 18.62 -8.80 -4.45
CA GLU A 88 17.75 -8.76 -5.64
C GLU A 88 18.39 -9.47 -6.84
N LEU A 89 19.71 -9.31 -7.04
CA LEU A 89 20.44 -9.96 -8.12
C LEU A 89 20.50 -11.48 -7.92
N GLU A 90 20.92 -11.94 -6.74
CA GLU A 90 21.04 -13.36 -6.42
C GLU A 90 19.70 -14.10 -6.49
N ILE A 91 18.62 -13.45 -6.04
CA ILE A 91 17.25 -13.97 -6.13
C ILE A 91 16.85 -14.12 -7.61
N ASN A 92 16.99 -13.06 -8.40
CA ASN A 92 16.61 -13.08 -9.81
C ASN A 92 17.40 -14.12 -10.62
N GLU A 93 18.73 -14.15 -10.49
CA GLU A 93 19.58 -15.13 -11.18
C GLU A 93 19.22 -16.56 -10.79
N THR A 94 18.98 -16.81 -9.50
CA THR A 94 18.60 -18.15 -9.02
C THR A 94 17.24 -18.58 -9.57
N LEU A 95 16.24 -17.70 -9.54
CA LEU A 95 14.91 -18.01 -10.06
C LEU A 95 14.91 -18.22 -11.57
N GLN A 96 15.69 -17.44 -12.32
CA GLN A 96 15.87 -17.62 -13.75
C GLN A 96 16.46 -19.00 -14.08
N LEU A 97 17.47 -19.45 -13.33
CA LEU A 97 18.03 -20.80 -13.48
C LEU A 97 16.98 -21.88 -13.19
N ILE A 98 16.22 -21.72 -12.10
CA ILE A 98 15.17 -22.68 -11.71
C ILE A 98 14.04 -22.73 -12.75
N GLN A 99 13.66 -21.60 -13.34
CA GLN A 99 12.65 -21.54 -14.40
C GLN A 99 13.09 -22.35 -15.63
N SER A 100 14.38 -22.32 -15.97
CA SER A 100 14.94 -23.03 -17.13
C SER A 100 15.13 -24.53 -16.93
N SER A 101 15.04 -25.02 -15.69
CA SER A 101 15.20 -26.44 -15.35
C SER A 101 13.90 -27.25 -15.53
N SER A 102 14.02 -28.56 -15.84
CA SER A 102 12.87 -29.46 -15.94
C SER A 102 12.22 -29.72 -14.57
N ASP A 103 10.89 -29.81 -14.56
CA ASP A 103 10.11 -30.06 -13.35
C ASP A 103 9.93 -31.55 -13.07
N ASP A 104 10.82 -32.09 -12.23
CA ASP A 104 10.76 -33.48 -11.75
C ASP A 104 10.33 -33.60 -10.28
N ASP A 105 9.88 -32.52 -9.63
CA ASP A 105 9.41 -32.56 -8.24
C ASP A 105 7.94 -33.03 -8.19
N ASP A 106 7.62 -33.90 -7.23
CA ASP A 106 6.27 -34.42 -6.99
C ASP A 106 5.67 -33.94 -5.66
N ASP A 107 6.44 -33.18 -4.87
CA ASP A 107 5.97 -32.58 -3.63
C ASP A 107 5.23 -31.27 -3.90
N ILE A 108 3.94 -31.25 -3.53
CA ILE A 108 3.07 -30.09 -3.74
C ILE A 108 3.58 -28.82 -3.05
N TYR A 109 4.28 -28.96 -1.92
CA TYR A 109 4.86 -27.81 -1.22
C TYR A 109 5.90 -27.12 -2.09
N ASN A 110 6.84 -27.89 -2.68
CA ASN A 110 7.90 -27.34 -3.53
C ASN A 110 7.34 -26.79 -4.84
N ILE A 111 6.36 -27.46 -5.46
CA ILE A 111 5.72 -26.98 -6.69
C ILE A 111 4.98 -25.66 -6.46
N ALA A 112 4.15 -25.59 -5.40
CA ALA A 112 3.43 -24.37 -5.07
C ALA A 112 4.38 -23.22 -4.72
N LEU A 113 5.46 -23.52 -3.99
CA LEU A 113 6.49 -22.53 -3.65
C LEU A 113 7.22 -22.02 -4.89
N LYS A 114 7.63 -22.93 -5.80
CA LYS A 114 8.23 -22.57 -7.10
C LYS A 114 7.31 -21.67 -7.90
N PHE A 115 6.05 -22.08 -8.05
CA PHE A 115 5.03 -21.32 -8.79
C PHE A 115 4.87 -19.91 -8.22
N ARG A 116 4.69 -19.81 -6.90
CA ARG A 116 4.52 -18.54 -6.21
C ARG A 116 5.74 -17.62 -6.43
N LEU A 117 6.94 -18.09 -6.11
CA LEU A 117 8.16 -17.28 -6.19
C LEU A 117 8.45 -16.81 -7.63
N LEU A 118 8.25 -17.67 -8.63
CA LEU A 118 8.41 -17.29 -10.03
C LEU A 118 7.41 -16.22 -10.45
N ARG A 119 6.11 -16.41 -10.16
CA ARG A 119 5.05 -15.42 -10.47
C ARG A 119 5.26 -14.09 -9.76
N GLN A 120 5.63 -14.10 -8.47
CA GLN A 120 5.93 -12.86 -7.73
C GLN A 120 7.04 -12.05 -8.40
N GLU A 121 8.01 -12.74 -8.97
CA GLU A 121 9.14 -12.15 -9.69
C GLU A 121 8.86 -12.01 -11.21
N GLY A 122 7.61 -12.07 -11.65
CA GLY A 122 7.25 -11.81 -13.05
C GLY A 122 7.65 -12.92 -14.04
N TYR A 123 8.17 -14.05 -13.55
CA TYR A 123 8.54 -15.18 -14.41
C TYR A 123 7.29 -15.98 -14.79
N SER A 124 7.07 -16.13 -16.10
CA SER A 124 5.96 -16.91 -16.62
C SER A 124 6.08 -18.39 -16.23
N ILE A 125 5.00 -18.93 -15.69
CA ILE A 125 4.82 -20.34 -15.35
C ILE A 125 3.34 -20.69 -15.50
N SER A 126 3.08 -21.86 -16.12
CA SER A 126 1.72 -22.36 -16.36
C SER A 126 1.11 -22.93 -15.09
N SER A 127 -0.16 -22.61 -14.83
CA SER A 127 -0.94 -23.22 -13.74
C SER A 127 -1.21 -24.72 -13.97
N GLU A 128 -0.99 -25.23 -15.17
CA GLU A 128 -1.08 -26.67 -15.48
C GLU A 128 -0.06 -27.53 -14.72
N ILE A 129 0.97 -26.92 -14.12
CA ILE A 129 1.91 -27.62 -13.23
C ILE A 129 1.18 -28.32 -12.07
N PHE A 130 0.00 -27.82 -11.68
CA PHE A 130 -0.83 -28.41 -10.64
C PHE A 130 -1.71 -29.57 -11.12
N ASN A 131 -1.81 -29.85 -12.43
CA ASN A 131 -2.69 -30.90 -12.96
C ASN A 131 -2.34 -32.31 -12.44
N LYS A 132 -1.08 -32.56 -12.05
CA LYS A 132 -0.67 -33.83 -11.42
C LYS A 132 -1.36 -34.10 -10.08
N PHE A 133 -1.88 -33.05 -9.44
CA PHE A 133 -2.58 -33.06 -8.16
C PHE A 133 -4.10 -33.13 -8.31
N ILE A 134 -4.61 -33.20 -9.54
CA ILE A 134 -6.04 -33.23 -9.86
C ILE A 134 -6.45 -34.68 -10.22
N ASN A 135 -7.63 -35.12 -9.78
CA ASN A 135 -8.22 -36.42 -10.10
C ASN A 135 -8.93 -36.39 -11.48
N GLU A 136 -9.53 -37.52 -11.87
CA GLU A 136 -10.23 -37.63 -13.17
C GLU A 136 -11.50 -36.78 -13.22
N GLU A 137 -12.07 -36.48 -12.05
CA GLU A 137 -13.24 -35.61 -11.86
C GLU A 137 -12.91 -34.12 -11.98
N GLY A 138 -11.63 -33.76 -12.07
CA GLY A 138 -11.20 -32.37 -12.15
C GLY A 138 -11.14 -31.65 -10.80
N GLU A 139 -10.96 -32.38 -9.70
CA GLU A 139 -10.83 -31.88 -8.33
C GLU A 139 -9.45 -32.20 -7.72
N PHE A 140 -9.00 -31.41 -6.75
CA PHE A 140 -7.74 -31.68 -6.05
C PHE A 140 -7.82 -32.97 -5.24
N LYS A 141 -6.81 -33.84 -5.42
CA LYS A 141 -6.74 -35.15 -4.76
C LYS A 141 -6.71 -34.99 -3.23
N GLU A 142 -7.61 -35.69 -2.54
CA GLU A 142 -7.66 -35.77 -1.07
C GLU A 142 -6.32 -36.20 -0.43
N SER A 143 -5.49 -36.97 -1.13
CA SER A 143 -4.17 -37.39 -0.64
C SER A 143 -3.25 -36.23 -0.26
N ILE A 144 -3.46 -35.04 -0.85
CA ILE A 144 -2.70 -33.81 -0.60
C ILE A 144 -2.92 -33.30 0.81
N MET A 145 -4.10 -33.54 1.41
CA MET A 145 -4.46 -33.07 2.75
C MET A 145 -3.50 -33.56 3.85
N LYS A 146 -2.76 -34.66 3.59
CA LYS A 146 -1.73 -35.17 4.51
C LYS A 146 -0.56 -34.20 4.68
N ASN A 147 -0.29 -33.35 3.68
CA ASN A 147 0.77 -32.35 3.72
C ASN A 147 0.16 -30.96 4.03
N LYS A 148 -0.04 -30.66 5.32
CA LYS A 148 -0.61 -29.37 5.77
C LYS A 148 0.23 -28.16 5.29
N SER A 149 1.56 -28.27 5.27
CA SER A 149 2.43 -27.21 4.71
C SER A 149 2.24 -27.04 3.21
N GLY A 150 2.01 -28.15 2.50
CA GLY A 150 1.64 -28.16 1.08
C GLY A 150 0.34 -27.42 0.79
N ILE A 151 -0.69 -27.62 1.62
CA ILE A 151 -1.96 -26.88 1.55
C ILE A 151 -1.74 -25.37 1.73
N LEU A 152 -0.98 -24.98 2.75
CA LEU A 152 -0.65 -23.58 2.99
C LEU A 152 0.13 -22.97 1.81
N SER A 153 1.13 -23.67 1.28
CA SER A 153 1.92 -23.21 0.13
C SER A 153 1.06 -23.04 -1.13
N LEU A 154 0.14 -23.99 -1.40
CA LEU A 154 -0.79 -23.92 -2.52
C LEU A 154 -1.81 -22.79 -2.38
N TYR A 155 -2.30 -22.54 -1.16
CA TYR A 155 -3.16 -21.40 -0.86
C TYR A 155 -2.46 -20.08 -1.25
N GLU A 156 -1.25 -19.87 -0.76
CA GLU A 156 -0.47 -18.66 -1.06
C GLU A 156 -0.18 -18.51 -2.56
N ALA A 157 0.10 -19.62 -3.25
CA ALA A 157 0.28 -19.64 -4.71
C ALA A 157 -1.01 -19.30 -5.47
N SER A 158 -2.17 -19.73 -5.00
CA SER A 158 -3.47 -19.48 -5.65
C SER A 158 -3.92 -18.01 -5.58
N HIS A 159 -3.31 -17.20 -4.71
CA HIS A 159 -3.50 -15.74 -4.70
C HIS A 159 -2.82 -15.02 -5.87
N LEU A 160 -1.98 -15.71 -6.65
CA LEU A 160 -1.32 -15.20 -7.86
C LEU A 160 -2.02 -15.61 -9.18
N ARG A 161 -3.28 -16.04 -9.08
CA ARG A 161 -4.08 -16.43 -10.25
C ARG A 161 -4.49 -15.25 -11.10
N MET A 162 -4.52 -15.47 -12.42
CA MET A 162 -4.98 -14.52 -13.43
C MET A 162 -6.37 -14.91 -13.95
N ASN A 163 -6.95 -14.09 -14.82
CA ASN A 163 -8.22 -14.42 -15.47
C ASN A 163 -8.08 -15.69 -16.34
N GLY A 164 -9.08 -16.56 -16.28
CA GLY A 164 -9.10 -17.83 -17.02
C GLY A 164 -8.34 -18.99 -16.38
N GLU A 165 -7.60 -18.79 -15.28
CA GLU A 165 -6.87 -19.87 -14.58
C GLU A 165 -7.76 -20.67 -13.62
N TYR A 166 -8.72 -21.43 -14.18
CA TYR A 166 -9.71 -22.20 -13.41
C TYR A 166 -9.10 -23.18 -12.40
N THR A 167 -7.97 -23.80 -12.74
CA THR A 167 -7.21 -24.68 -11.83
C THR A 167 -6.83 -23.97 -10.52
N LEU A 168 -6.42 -22.70 -10.59
CA LEU A 168 -6.05 -21.93 -9.40
C LEU A 168 -7.27 -21.38 -8.65
N ASP A 169 -8.37 -21.09 -9.35
CA ASP A 169 -9.64 -20.76 -8.69
C ASP A 169 -10.15 -21.95 -7.85
N GLN A 170 -10.04 -23.17 -8.38
CA GLN A 170 -10.32 -24.39 -7.60
C GLN A 170 -9.32 -24.59 -6.47
N ALA A 171 -8.02 -24.38 -6.70
CA ALA A 171 -6.99 -24.49 -5.68
C ALA A 171 -7.28 -23.58 -4.49
N LEU A 172 -7.65 -22.31 -4.75
CA LEU A 172 -7.99 -21.37 -3.69
C LEU A 172 -9.19 -21.88 -2.88
N ARG A 173 -10.27 -22.31 -3.53
CA ARG A 173 -11.47 -22.83 -2.84
C ARG A 173 -11.16 -24.05 -1.97
N PHE A 174 -10.44 -25.01 -2.54
CA PHE A 174 -10.02 -26.25 -1.86
C PHE A 174 -9.16 -25.92 -0.64
N THR A 175 -8.08 -25.16 -0.83
CA THR A 175 -7.14 -24.85 0.24
C THR A 175 -7.70 -23.91 1.31
N THR A 176 -8.60 -22.98 0.95
CA THR A 176 -9.28 -22.11 1.93
C THR A 176 -10.07 -22.92 2.94
N THR A 177 -10.86 -23.90 2.46
CA THR A 177 -11.68 -24.76 3.33
C THR A 177 -10.81 -25.51 4.33
N HIS A 178 -9.72 -26.13 3.87
CA HIS A 178 -8.82 -26.88 4.75
C HIS A 178 -7.97 -26.00 5.65
N LEU A 179 -7.59 -24.79 5.23
CA LEU A 179 -6.91 -23.85 6.10
C LEU A 179 -7.83 -23.35 7.22
N GLN A 180 -9.12 -23.18 6.96
CA GLN A 180 -10.09 -22.85 8.01
C GLN A 180 -10.17 -23.97 9.05
N GLU A 181 -10.18 -25.24 8.63
CA GLU A 181 -10.11 -26.39 9.55
C GLU A 181 -8.80 -26.38 10.37
N ILE A 182 -7.66 -26.13 9.73
CA ILE A 182 -6.36 -26.01 10.41
C ILE A 182 -6.34 -24.84 11.41
N ALA A 183 -6.98 -23.73 11.06
CA ALA A 183 -7.09 -22.55 11.92
C ALA A 183 -8.02 -22.77 13.13
N MET A 184 -8.93 -23.74 13.07
CA MET A 184 -9.80 -24.12 14.19
C MET A 184 -9.18 -25.22 15.08
N ASP A 185 -8.13 -25.88 14.62
CA ASP A 185 -7.42 -26.94 15.34
C ASP A 185 -6.21 -26.37 16.12
N ASP A 186 -6.42 -26.01 17.38
CA ASP A 186 -5.37 -25.49 18.28
C ASP A 186 -4.22 -26.50 18.52
N SER A 187 -4.39 -27.79 18.17
CA SER A 187 -3.32 -28.79 18.24
C SER A 187 -2.39 -28.77 17.02
N SER A 188 -2.79 -28.09 15.95
CA SER A 188 -2.02 -28.01 14.72
C SER A 188 -0.79 -27.12 14.90
N PRO A 189 0.42 -27.55 14.47
CA PRO A 189 1.61 -26.70 14.52
C PRO A 189 1.52 -25.49 13.58
N LEU A 190 0.59 -25.51 12.62
CA LEU A 190 0.37 -24.44 11.63
C LEU A 190 -0.83 -23.55 11.96
N VAL A 191 -1.44 -23.66 13.15
CA VAL A 191 -2.66 -22.90 13.50
C VAL A 191 -2.47 -21.39 13.34
N ASP A 192 -1.37 -20.85 13.85
CA ASP A 192 -1.05 -19.42 13.78
C ASP A 192 -0.82 -18.98 12.32
N GLU A 193 -0.07 -19.78 11.55
CA GLU A 193 0.23 -19.49 10.15
C GLU A 193 -1.01 -19.57 9.26
N ALA A 194 -1.92 -20.52 9.51
CA ALA A 194 -3.18 -20.65 8.79
C ALA A 194 -4.11 -19.47 9.07
N LYS A 195 -4.28 -19.08 10.35
CA LYS A 195 -5.04 -17.86 10.73
C LYS A 195 -4.46 -16.63 10.05
N HIS A 196 -3.13 -16.52 10.04
CA HIS A 196 -2.45 -15.38 9.44
C HIS A 196 -2.60 -15.33 7.93
N ALA A 197 -2.42 -16.45 7.20
CA ALA A 197 -2.56 -16.51 5.76
C ALA A 197 -4.01 -16.27 5.28
N LEU A 198 -5.00 -16.80 6.01
CA LEU A 198 -6.42 -16.55 5.73
C LEU A 198 -6.76 -15.06 5.84
N LYS A 199 -6.15 -14.35 6.80
CA LYS A 199 -6.34 -12.90 6.96
C LYS A 199 -5.46 -12.08 6.01
N TRP A 200 -4.20 -12.48 5.79
CA TRP A 200 -3.18 -11.72 5.07
C TRP A 200 -2.36 -12.62 4.14
N PRO A 201 -2.89 -12.95 2.95
CA PRO A 201 -2.13 -13.67 1.94
C PRO A 201 -0.85 -12.91 1.58
N ILE A 202 0.28 -13.62 1.47
CA ILE A 202 1.62 -13.02 1.32
C ILE A 202 1.66 -12.00 0.18
N TYR A 203 1.07 -12.33 -0.97
CA TYR A 203 1.15 -11.46 -2.14
C TYR A 203 0.32 -10.17 -2.00
N LYS A 204 -0.73 -10.17 -1.19
CA LYS A 204 -1.63 -9.03 -0.99
C LYS A 204 -1.30 -8.22 0.26
N ALA A 205 -0.45 -8.73 1.12
CA ALA A 205 -0.10 -8.09 2.39
C ALA A 205 1.07 -7.10 2.25
N VAL A 206 1.09 -6.09 3.12
CA VAL A 206 2.15 -5.07 3.16
C VAL A 206 3.46 -5.70 3.66
N PRO A 207 4.54 -5.75 2.85
CA PRO A 207 5.73 -6.56 3.14
C PRO A 207 6.37 -6.29 4.50
N ARG A 208 6.48 -5.01 4.88
CA ARG A 208 7.15 -4.61 6.12
C ARG A 208 6.41 -5.09 7.37
N LEU A 209 5.08 -5.07 7.34
CA LEU A 209 4.25 -5.58 8.43
C LEU A 209 4.41 -7.10 8.58
N MET A 210 4.37 -7.81 7.45
CA MET A 210 4.51 -9.27 7.42
C MET A 210 5.89 -9.71 7.92
N THR A 211 6.93 -8.94 7.60
CA THR A 211 8.29 -9.20 8.05
C THR A 211 8.39 -9.30 9.57
N LYS A 212 7.80 -8.36 10.30
CA LYS A 212 7.87 -8.37 11.78
C LYS A 212 7.16 -9.58 12.37
N HIS A 213 5.98 -9.92 11.84
CA HIS A 213 5.28 -11.14 12.25
C HIS A 213 6.13 -12.37 11.97
N TYR A 214 6.72 -12.48 10.77
CA TYR A 214 7.53 -13.63 10.39
C TYR A 214 8.78 -13.78 11.27
N ILE A 215 9.50 -12.70 11.58
CA ILE A 215 10.64 -12.74 12.52
C ILE A 215 10.22 -13.35 13.87
N SER A 216 9.04 -13.01 14.38
CA SER A 216 8.56 -13.50 15.68
C SER A 216 8.25 -15.01 15.69
N VAL A 217 7.78 -15.56 14.57
CA VAL A 217 7.42 -17.00 14.46
C VAL A 217 8.55 -17.86 13.90
N HIS A 218 9.50 -17.29 13.16
CA HIS A 218 10.59 -18.03 12.50
C HIS A 218 11.50 -18.79 13.49
N HIS A 219 11.51 -18.41 14.76
CA HIS A 219 12.25 -19.13 15.82
C HIS A 219 11.73 -20.55 16.10
N LYS A 220 10.51 -20.92 15.64
CA LYS A 220 9.82 -22.14 16.06
C LYS A 220 10.30 -23.42 15.35
N ASP A 221 10.82 -23.34 14.12
CA ASP A 221 11.25 -24.52 13.34
C ASP A 221 12.63 -24.34 12.68
N ARG A 222 13.66 -25.04 13.21
CA ARG A 222 15.05 -25.10 12.71
C ARG A 222 15.54 -23.79 12.05
N PRO A 223 15.59 -22.67 12.78
CA PRO A 223 15.90 -21.37 12.19
C PRO A 223 17.32 -21.36 11.63
N ASN A 224 17.47 -20.79 10.44
CA ASN A 224 18.78 -20.38 9.97
C ASN A 224 19.23 -19.19 10.83
N SER A 225 20.13 -19.45 11.78
CA SER A 225 20.57 -18.47 12.77
C SER A 225 21.19 -17.23 12.14
N VAL A 226 21.84 -17.37 10.97
CA VAL A 226 22.41 -16.25 10.21
C VAL A 226 21.31 -15.35 9.67
N LEU A 227 20.32 -15.92 8.96
CA LEU A 227 19.20 -15.17 8.39
C LEU A 227 18.41 -14.44 9.48
N LEU A 228 18.13 -15.12 10.60
CA LEU A 228 17.36 -14.53 11.68
C LEU A 228 18.11 -13.41 12.40
N THR A 229 19.42 -13.58 12.62
CA THR A 229 20.26 -12.51 13.18
C THR A 229 20.32 -11.32 12.23
N PHE A 230 20.46 -11.57 10.93
CA PHE A 230 20.44 -10.53 9.91
C PHE A 230 19.10 -9.80 9.92
N ALA A 231 17.98 -10.52 9.82
CA ALA A 231 16.65 -9.94 9.81
C ALA A 231 16.38 -9.03 11.01
N LYS A 232 16.74 -9.47 12.22
CA LYS A 232 16.57 -8.65 13.43
C LYS A 232 17.41 -7.38 13.41
N LEU A 233 18.68 -7.49 13.00
CA LEU A 233 19.60 -6.36 12.96
C LEU A 233 19.17 -5.35 11.88
N ASP A 234 18.87 -5.84 10.68
CA ASP A 234 18.37 -5.04 9.55
C ASP A 234 17.07 -4.34 9.91
N TYR A 235 16.11 -5.07 10.48
CA TYR A 235 14.82 -4.52 10.90
C TYR A 235 15.00 -3.39 11.91
N THR A 236 15.90 -3.57 12.90
CA THR A 236 16.19 -2.57 13.92
C THR A 236 16.85 -1.32 13.32
N THR A 237 17.83 -1.49 12.42
CA THR A 237 18.49 -0.38 11.72
C THR A 237 17.53 0.41 10.85
N THR A 238 16.68 -0.27 10.08
CA THR A 238 15.68 0.37 9.22
C THR A 238 14.56 1.03 10.02
N GLN A 239 14.13 0.44 11.14
CA GLN A 239 13.16 1.08 12.04
C GLN A 239 13.66 2.43 12.57
N LYS A 240 14.94 2.55 12.97
CA LYS A 240 15.54 3.82 13.40
C LYS A 240 15.51 4.88 12.30
N LEU A 241 15.83 4.48 11.06
CA LEU A 241 15.71 5.36 9.90
C LEU A 241 14.28 5.89 9.75
N TYR A 242 13.28 5.00 9.79
CA TYR A 242 11.88 5.42 9.63
C TYR A 242 11.39 6.31 10.77
N GLN A 243 11.83 6.06 12.00
CA GLN A 243 11.47 6.90 13.13
C GLN A 243 12.04 8.32 12.98
N LYS A 244 13.28 8.45 12.47
CA LYS A 244 13.89 9.75 12.15
C LYS A 244 13.11 10.48 11.05
N GLU A 245 12.78 9.77 9.97
CA GLU A 245 11.96 10.32 8.88
C GLU A 245 10.59 10.77 9.38
N LEU A 246 9.89 9.94 10.16
CA LEU A 246 8.59 10.27 10.74
C LEU A 246 8.69 11.48 11.68
N GLY A 247 9.76 11.59 12.47
CA GLY A 247 9.98 12.78 13.30
C GLY A 247 10.16 14.05 12.47
N GLN A 248 10.89 13.97 11.36
CA GLN A 248 11.03 15.09 10.41
C GLN A 248 9.70 15.45 9.77
N HIS A 249 8.93 14.45 9.33
CA HIS A 249 7.62 14.63 8.71
C HIS A 249 6.62 15.26 9.70
N ALA A 250 6.57 14.76 10.94
CA ALA A 250 5.71 15.29 11.99
C ALA A 250 6.07 16.73 12.35
N ARG A 251 7.36 17.09 12.38
CA ARG A 251 7.79 18.48 12.59
C ARG A 251 7.41 19.39 11.43
N TRP A 252 7.60 18.95 10.18
CA TRP A 252 7.15 19.68 9.01
C TRP A 252 5.64 19.94 9.09
N TRP A 253 4.84 18.92 9.36
CA TRP A 253 3.39 19.04 9.50
C TRP A 253 2.98 20.04 10.59
N LYS A 254 3.62 19.94 11.76
CA LYS A 254 3.37 20.86 12.88
C LYS A 254 3.76 22.30 12.57
N GLN A 255 4.85 22.53 11.83
CA GLN A 255 5.30 23.88 11.45
C GLN A 255 4.33 24.57 10.49
N LEU A 256 3.67 23.84 9.60
CA LEU A 256 2.64 24.40 8.72
C LEU A 256 1.43 24.92 9.50
N ASN A 257 1.20 24.35 10.68
CA ASN A 257 0.06 24.63 11.56
C ASN A 257 -1.30 24.58 10.83
N LEU A 258 -1.43 23.65 9.86
CA LEU A 258 -2.63 23.57 9.04
C LEU A 258 -3.84 23.15 9.85
N ILE A 259 -3.72 22.20 10.78
CA ILE A 259 -4.86 21.68 11.53
C ILE A 259 -5.52 22.73 12.44
N GLU A 260 -4.74 23.64 13.04
CA GLU A 260 -5.31 24.76 13.80
C GLU A 260 -6.01 25.78 12.88
N ARG A 261 -5.49 25.97 11.66
CA ARG A 261 -6.01 26.95 10.68
C ARG A 261 -7.15 26.40 9.82
N LEU A 262 -7.21 25.08 9.65
CA LEU A 262 -8.11 24.31 8.81
C LEU A 262 -8.74 23.19 9.65
N SER A 263 -9.39 23.58 10.74
CA SER A 263 -9.93 22.65 11.76
C SER A 263 -10.98 21.65 11.25
N PHE A 264 -11.46 21.81 10.02
CA PHE A 264 -12.34 20.85 9.35
C PHE A 264 -11.61 19.59 8.88
N ALA A 265 -10.30 19.64 8.67
CA ALA A 265 -9.51 18.57 8.09
C ALA A 265 -9.01 17.56 9.13
N ARG A 266 -8.86 16.31 8.71
CA ARG A 266 -8.28 15.20 9.47
C ARG A 266 -6.80 15.45 9.73
N ASP A 267 -6.38 15.24 10.98
CA ASP A 267 -4.97 15.23 11.36
C ASP A 267 -4.39 13.81 11.31
N ARG A 268 -3.80 13.44 10.17
CA ARG A 268 -3.34 12.06 9.88
C ARG A 268 -1.89 11.99 9.37
N ALA A 269 -1.03 12.92 9.79
CA ALA A 269 0.37 12.96 9.31
C ALA A 269 1.16 11.66 9.61
N VAL A 270 0.91 11.00 10.75
CA VAL A 270 1.58 9.74 11.08
C VAL A 270 1.12 8.61 10.16
N GLU A 271 -0.19 8.53 9.91
CA GLU A 271 -0.80 7.56 9.01
C GLU A 271 -0.37 7.81 7.55
N SER A 272 -0.27 9.07 7.12
CA SER A 272 0.25 9.47 5.79
C SER A 272 1.69 9.01 5.57
N TYR A 273 2.56 9.17 6.57
CA TYR A 273 3.91 8.62 6.51
C TYR A 273 3.91 7.09 6.49
N PHE A 274 3.05 6.43 7.28
CA PHE A 274 2.95 4.98 7.29
C PHE A 274 2.48 4.42 5.94
N TRP A 275 1.57 5.11 5.25
CA TRP A 275 1.22 4.80 3.85
C TRP A 275 2.42 4.91 2.93
N ALA A 276 3.18 6.02 2.99
CA ALA A 276 4.38 6.17 2.18
C ALA A 276 5.42 5.06 2.44
N LEU A 277 5.58 4.64 3.71
CA LEU A 277 6.42 3.51 4.10
C LEU A 277 5.93 2.17 3.53
N GLY A 278 4.61 1.98 3.39
CA GLY A 278 4.05 0.80 2.74
C GLY A 278 4.36 0.72 1.24
N VAL A 279 4.47 1.88 0.58
CA VAL A 279 4.90 1.98 -0.83
C VAL A 279 6.41 1.71 -0.98
N TYR A 280 7.20 2.23 -0.04
CA TYR A 280 8.67 2.19 0.01
C TYR A 280 9.20 1.72 1.36
N TYR A 281 9.57 0.45 1.50
CA TYR A 281 10.22 0.02 2.75
C TYR A 281 11.74 0.01 2.63
N GLU A 282 12.30 -0.05 1.44
CA GLU A 282 13.73 -0.18 1.22
C GLU A 282 14.46 1.12 1.68
N PRO A 283 15.60 1.02 2.38
CA PRO A 283 16.25 2.19 3.00
C PRO A 283 16.65 3.26 1.98
N ASN A 284 16.97 2.87 0.74
CA ASN A 284 17.41 3.77 -0.33
C ASN A 284 16.34 4.77 -0.80
N TYR A 285 15.06 4.55 -0.48
CA TYR A 285 13.95 5.40 -0.89
C TYR A 285 13.48 6.37 0.20
N SER A 286 14.40 6.82 1.07
CA SER A 286 14.12 7.78 2.16
C SER A 286 13.49 9.08 1.66
N VAL A 287 14.09 9.71 0.65
CA VAL A 287 13.56 10.94 0.04
C VAL A 287 12.17 10.70 -0.56
N GLY A 288 11.99 9.58 -1.27
CA GLY A 288 10.69 9.23 -1.87
C GLY A 288 9.59 9.02 -0.84
N ARG A 289 9.89 8.38 0.30
CA ARG A 289 8.95 8.31 1.43
C ARG A 289 8.54 9.68 1.93
N MET A 290 9.49 10.59 2.10
CA MET A 290 9.21 11.93 2.61
C MET A 290 8.34 12.75 1.65
N ILE A 291 8.66 12.73 0.35
CA ILE A 291 7.87 13.38 -0.69
C ILE A 291 6.44 12.83 -0.71
N LEU A 292 6.29 11.50 -0.78
CA LEU A 292 4.98 10.86 -0.84
C LEU A 292 4.16 11.09 0.44
N ALA A 293 4.78 11.02 1.62
CA ALA A 293 4.11 11.29 2.89
C ALA A 293 3.54 12.71 2.97
N LYS A 294 4.33 13.71 2.52
CA LYS A 294 3.87 15.11 2.42
C LYS A 294 2.65 15.22 1.51
N ILE A 295 2.69 14.60 0.32
CA ILE A 295 1.56 14.64 -0.61
C ILE A 295 0.32 13.92 -0.08
N ILE A 296 0.45 12.78 0.57
CA ILE A 296 -0.70 12.08 1.18
C ILE A 296 -1.36 12.96 2.26
N ALA A 297 -0.57 13.62 3.11
CA ALA A 297 -1.08 14.53 4.11
C ALA A 297 -1.81 15.75 3.50
N LEU A 298 -1.28 16.33 2.42
CA LEU A 298 -1.96 17.40 1.69
C LEU A 298 -3.21 16.90 0.97
N ALA A 299 -3.18 15.72 0.35
CA ALA A 299 -4.34 15.12 -0.30
C ALA A 299 -5.50 14.87 0.67
N THR A 300 -5.20 14.59 1.94
CA THR A 300 -6.22 14.46 2.99
C THR A 300 -6.93 15.78 3.29
N VAL A 301 -6.17 16.87 3.42
CA VAL A 301 -6.76 18.22 3.61
C VAL A 301 -7.55 18.63 2.38
N LEU A 302 -7.05 18.30 1.18
CA LEU A 302 -7.75 18.53 -0.07
C LEU A 302 -9.08 17.78 -0.10
N ASP A 303 -9.09 16.49 0.23
CA ASP A 303 -10.28 15.65 0.29
C ASP A 303 -11.33 16.24 1.25
N ASP A 304 -10.93 16.54 2.49
CA ASP A 304 -11.85 17.12 3.49
C ASP A 304 -12.38 18.50 3.10
N MET A 305 -11.61 19.27 2.33
CA MET A 305 -12.07 20.55 1.81
C MET A 305 -13.16 20.38 0.75
N TYR A 306 -13.05 19.38 -0.13
CA TYR A 306 -14.02 19.11 -1.20
C TYR A 306 -15.27 18.36 -0.71
N ASP A 307 -15.10 17.32 0.11
CA ASP A 307 -16.17 16.49 0.65
C ASP A 307 -16.97 17.25 1.72
N VAL A 308 -16.30 17.96 2.63
CA VAL A 308 -16.94 18.45 3.86
C VAL A 308 -17.15 19.96 3.84
N TYR A 309 -16.09 20.75 3.66
CA TYR A 309 -16.10 22.14 4.14
C TYR A 309 -16.49 23.20 3.12
N ALA A 310 -15.91 23.15 1.92
CA ALA A 310 -16.03 24.22 0.94
C ALA A 310 -17.40 24.21 0.26
N THR A 311 -17.84 25.39 -0.18
CA THR A 311 -19.00 25.52 -1.06
C THR A 311 -18.61 25.22 -2.51
N LEU A 312 -19.58 24.85 -3.34
CA LEU A 312 -19.32 24.55 -4.74
C LEU A 312 -18.67 25.72 -5.50
N ASP A 313 -19.07 26.97 -5.24
CA ASP A 313 -18.49 28.16 -5.87
C ASP A 313 -17.01 28.36 -5.46
N GLU A 314 -16.66 28.09 -4.20
CA GLU A 314 -15.27 28.15 -3.75
C GLU A 314 -14.43 27.02 -4.34
N LEU A 315 -14.99 25.82 -4.47
CA LEU A 315 -14.33 24.68 -5.11
C LEU A 315 -14.06 24.92 -6.59
N ASP A 316 -14.95 25.60 -7.30
CA ASP A 316 -14.73 26.02 -8.69
C ASP A 316 -13.50 26.93 -8.78
N LEU A 317 -13.45 27.97 -7.93
CA LEU A 317 -12.32 28.90 -7.87
C LEU A 317 -11.00 28.20 -7.48
N PHE A 318 -11.04 27.28 -6.51
CA PHE A 318 -9.87 26.52 -6.08
C PHE A 318 -9.36 25.59 -7.18
N THR A 319 -10.27 24.88 -7.85
CA THR A 319 -9.94 24.00 -8.98
C THR A 319 -9.27 24.82 -10.09
N GLU A 320 -9.84 25.98 -10.46
CA GLU A 320 -9.22 26.88 -11.44
C GLU A 320 -7.83 27.39 -11.02
N ALA A 321 -7.61 27.65 -9.73
CA ALA A 321 -6.31 28.08 -9.23
C ALA A 321 -5.26 26.95 -9.38
N ILE A 322 -5.62 25.72 -9.00
CA ILE A 322 -4.76 24.53 -9.17
C ILE A 322 -4.46 24.26 -10.65
N GLU A 323 -5.44 24.44 -11.55
CA GLU A 323 -5.21 24.32 -13.00
C GLU A 323 -4.14 25.29 -13.50
N ARG A 324 -4.20 26.55 -13.02
CA ARG A 324 -3.22 27.60 -13.36
C ARG A 324 -1.85 27.34 -12.74
N TRP A 325 -1.79 26.77 -11.54
CA TRP A 325 -0.56 26.52 -10.79
C TRP A 325 0.33 27.77 -10.65
N ASP A 326 -0.29 28.91 -10.35
CA ASP A 326 0.38 30.21 -10.20
C ASP A 326 -0.01 30.84 -8.86
N ILE A 327 0.95 31.43 -8.14
CA ILE A 327 0.73 32.15 -6.89
C ILE A 327 -0.29 33.29 -7.08
N ASN A 328 -0.34 33.92 -8.25
CA ASN A 328 -1.32 34.97 -8.56
C ASN A 328 -2.75 34.41 -8.72
N GLY A 329 -2.89 33.10 -8.90
CA GLY A 329 -4.20 32.42 -8.98
C GLY A 329 -5.01 32.49 -7.69
N MET A 330 -4.39 32.84 -6.57
CA MET A 330 -5.03 32.82 -5.25
C MET A 330 -5.83 34.09 -4.93
N GLU A 331 -5.75 35.17 -5.71
CA GLU A 331 -6.38 36.47 -5.37
C GLU A 331 -7.87 36.36 -5.03
N LYS A 332 -8.59 35.52 -5.79
CA LYS A 332 -10.03 35.29 -5.66
C LYS A 332 -10.42 34.25 -4.60
N LEU A 333 -9.45 33.52 -4.05
CA LEU A 333 -9.73 32.47 -3.08
C LEU A 333 -10.09 33.06 -1.70
N PRO A 334 -10.99 32.41 -0.94
CA PRO A 334 -11.14 32.65 0.49
C PRO A 334 -9.82 32.49 1.24
N GLU A 335 -9.69 33.14 2.40
CA GLU A 335 -8.43 33.17 3.14
C GLU A 335 -7.92 31.76 3.51
N TYR A 336 -8.79 30.88 4.01
CA TYR A 336 -8.40 29.51 4.36
C TYR A 336 -7.88 28.70 3.16
N MET A 337 -8.42 28.94 1.96
CA MET A 337 -7.97 28.31 0.72
C MET A 337 -6.62 28.87 0.25
N LYS A 338 -6.38 30.18 0.41
CA LYS A 338 -5.08 30.80 0.11
C LYS A 338 -3.96 30.17 0.93
N ILE A 339 -4.23 29.95 2.22
CA ILE A 339 -3.32 29.29 3.14
C ILE A 339 -2.92 27.92 2.63
N PHE A 340 -3.91 27.10 2.28
CA PHE A 340 -3.66 25.74 1.82
C PHE A 340 -2.98 25.71 0.45
N TYR A 341 -3.42 26.56 -0.48
CA TYR A 341 -2.84 26.70 -1.82
C TYR A 341 -1.36 27.11 -1.78
N GLU A 342 -1.00 28.08 -0.92
CA GLU A 342 0.39 28.49 -0.72
C GLU A 342 1.26 27.34 -0.21
N VAL A 343 0.73 26.52 0.70
CA VAL A 343 1.44 25.32 1.20
C VAL A 343 1.65 24.30 0.08
N ILE A 344 0.65 24.06 -0.78
CA ILE A 344 0.79 23.17 -1.94
C ILE A 344 1.92 23.67 -2.84
N LEU A 345 1.88 24.93 -3.26
CA LEU A 345 2.90 25.49 -4.17
C LEU A 345 4.30 25.40 -3.57
N LYS A 346 4.49 25.84 -2.32
CA LYS A 346 5.79 25.76 -1.63
C LYS A 346 6.29 24.33 -1.49
N THR A 347 5.41 23.38 -1.21
CA THR A 347 5.80 21.96 -1.08
C THR A 347 6.33 21.41 -2.42
N TYR A 348 5.73 21.80 -3.54
CA TYR A 348 6.24 21.41 -4.86
C TYR A 348 7.51 22.17 -5.26
N GLU A 349 7.65 23.44 -4.87
CA GLU A 349 8.90 24.20 -5.03
C GLU A 349 10.06 23.54 -4.27
N GLU A 350 9.83 23.09 -3.02
CA GLU A 350 10.82 22.30 -2.26
C GLU A 350 11.26 21.04 -3.03
N PHE A 351 10.33 20.32 -3.66
CA PHE A 351 10.67 19.13 -4.45
C PHE A 351 11.52 19.47 -5.67
N GLU A 352 11.26 20.60 -6.32
CA GLU A 352 12.07 21.08 -7.45
C GLU A 352 13.49 21.49 -7.02
N GLU A 353 13.65 22.04 -5.80
CA GLU A 353 14.95 22.46 -5.27
C GLU A 353 15.82 21.27 -4.82
N ASP A 354 15.22 20.23 -4.24
CA ASP A 354 15.92 19.07 -3.68
C ASP A 354 16.38 18.05 -4.74
N MET A 355 15.92 18.15 -6.00
CA MET A 355 16.18 17.17 -7.05
C MET A 355 17.31 17.60 -8.03
N SER A 356 17.85 16.65 -8.80
CA SER A 356 18.88 16.94 -9.81
C SER A 356 18.28 17.49 -11.11
N LYS A 357 18.93 18.49 -11.71
CA LYS A 357 18.41 19.27 -12.86
C LYS A 357 17.97 18.45 -14.08
N ASP A 358 18.57 17.29 -14.31
CA ASP A 358 18.31 16.46 -15.49
C ASP A 358 17.01 15.62 -15.38
N ILE A 359 16.49 15.40 -14.16
CA ILE A 359 15.26 14.65 -13.89
C ILE A 359 14.07 15.58 -13.63
N ILE A 360 14.34 16.77 -13.09
CA ILE A 360 13.33 17.72 -12.61
C ILE A 360 12.27 18.04 -13.65
N THR A 361 12.66 18.33 -14.90
CA THR A 361 11.75 19.03 -15.81
C THR A 361 10.54 18.20 -16.23
N TYR A 362 10.71 16.89 -16.52
CA TYR A 362 9.57 16.05 -16.91
C TYR A 362 8.85 15.47 -15.69
N ALA A 363 9.58 14.99 -14.67
CA ALA A 363 8.97 14.30 -13.54
C ALA A 363 8.05 15.21 -12.72
N ILE A 364 8.44 16.49 -12.52
CA ILE A 364 7.60 17.45 -11.81
C ILE A 364 6.35 17.82 -12.61
N HIS A 365 6.41 17.81 -13.94
CA HIS A 365 5.26 18.06 -14.79
C HIS A 365 4.18 16.99 -14.55
N TYR A 366 4.56 15.71 -14.60
CA TYR A 366 3.62 14.62 -14.30
C TYR A 366 3.08 14.67 -12.87
N ALA A 367 3.92 15.04 -11.89
CA ALA A 367 3.48 15.21 -10.51
C ALA A 367 2.41 16.31 -10.37
N LYS A 368 2.61 17.47 -11.00
CA LYS A 368 1.63 18.58 -11.00
C LYS A 368 0.35 18.20 -11.74
N GLU A 369 0.45 17.58 -12.92
CA GLU A 369 -0.71 17.14 -13.68
C GLU A 369 -1.53 16.07 -12.94
N ALA A 370 -0.88 15.18 -12.20
CA ALA A 370 -1.55 14.21 -11.36
C ALA A 370 -2.36 14.88 -10.22
N PHE A 371 -1.83 15.92 -9.59
CA PHE A 371 -2.54 16.69 -8.55
C PHE A 371 -3.71 17.49 -9.14
N LYS A 372 -3.55 18.08 -10.33
CA LYS A 372 -4.65 18.73 -11.06
C LYS A 372 -5.76 17.73 -11.39
N ARG A 373 -5.39 16.56 -11.93
CA ARG A 373 -6.33 15.47 -12.22
C ARG A 373 -7.13 15.08 -10.98
N GLN A 374 -6.48 15.01 -9.82
CA GLN A 374 -7.15 14.74 -8.55
C GLN A 374 -8.19 15.82 -8.19
N CYS A 375 -7.83 17.10 -8.29
CA CYS A 375 -8.77 18.20 -8.03
C CYS A 375 -9.97 18.18 -8.97
N ARG A 376 -9.76 17.86 -10.27
CA ARG A 376 -10.84 17.76 -11.26
C ARG A 376 -11.89 16.72 -10.86
N VAL A 377 -11.46 15.52 -10.40
CA VAL A 377 -12.40 14.45 -10.05
C VAL A 377 -13.10 14.71 -8.73
N TYR A 378 -12.41 15.27 -7.72
CA TYR A 378 -13.06 15.73 -6.49
C TYR A 378 -14.11 16.82 -6.77
N PHE A 379 -13.86 17.71 -7.73
CA PHE A 379 -14.86 18.70 -8.11
C PHE A 379 -16.10 18.08 -8.77
N ILE A 380 -15.94 16.99 -9.52
CA ILE A 380 -17.07 16.25 -10.11
C ILE A 380 -17.91 15.59 -9.00
N GLU A 381 -17.27 14.93 -8.03
CA GLU A 381 -17.97 14.32 -6.89
C GLU A 381 -18.72 15.37 -6.06
N ALA A 382 -18.09 16.53 -5.80
CA ALA A 382 -18.74 17.64 -5.11
C ALA A 382 -19.99 18.14 -5.87
N LYS A 383 -19.94 18.21 -7.21
CA LYS A 383 -21.13 18.55 -8.02
C LYS A 383 -22.25 17.53 -7.84
N TRP A 384 -21.93 16.24 -7.90
CA TRP A 384 -22.92 15.19 -7.69
C TRP A 384 -23.61 15.31 -6.32
N TYR A 385 -22.83 15.55 -5.27
CA TYR A 385 -23.36 15.79 -3.93
C TYR A 385 -24.30 17.01 -3.91
N HIS A 386 -23.85 18.16 -4.39
CA HIS A 386 -24.63 19.40 -4.36
C HIS A 386 -25.90 19.37 -5.23
N GLU A 387 -25.89 18.58 -6.30
CA GLU A 387 -27.06 18.39 -7.19
C GLU A 387 -28.00 17.27 -6.70
N GLY A 388 -27.61 16.51 -5.66
CA GLY A 388 -28.33 15.30 -5.23
C GLY A 388 -28.35 14.23 -6.32
N TYR A 389 -27.37 14.24 -7.22
CA TYR A 389 -27.24 13.28 -8.30
C TYR A 389 -26.61 11.98 -7.78
N VAL A 390 -27.22 10.85 -8.13
CA VAL A 390 -26.62 9.53 -7.89
C VAL A 390 -26.28 8.95 -9.26
N PRO A 391 -25.00 8.83 -9.61
CA PRO A 391 -24.55 8.32 -10.92
C PRO A 391 -24.91 6.84 -11.11
N THR A 392 -24.78 6.36 -12.35
CA THR A 392 -24.70 4.91 -12.60
C THR A 392 -23.35 4.38 -12.10
N MET A 393 -23.22 3.07 -11.90
CA MET A 393 -21.97 2.41 -11.54
C MET A 393 -20.86 2.68 -12.56
N GLU A 394 -21.19 2.73 -13.86
CA GLU A 394 -20.22 3.04 -14.90
C GLU A 394 -19.72 4.49 -14.78
N GLU A 395 -20.64 5.45 -14.63
CA GLU A 395 -20.30 6.87 -14.43
C GLU A 395 -19.53 7.09 -13.12
N TYR A 396 -19.97 6.44 -12.04
CA TYR A 396 -19.33 6.50 -10.74
C TYR A 396 -17.88 6.01 -10.82
N MET A 397 -17.67 4.79 -11.32
CA MET A 397 -16.34 4.16 -11.36
C MET A 397 -15.36 4.86 -12.29
N GLU A 398 -15.82 5.59 -13.31
CA GLU A 398 -14.94 6.40 -14.16
C GLU A 398 -14.28 7.55 -13.37
N VAL A 399 -15.00 8.12 -12.40
CA VAL A 399 -14.53 9.23 -11.56
C VAL A 399 -13.89 8.71 -10.26
N SER A 400 -14.58 7.82 -9.55
CA SER A 400 -14.25 7.44 -8.18
C SER A 400 -13.00 6.57 -8.07
N VAL A 401 -12.66 5.83 -9.13
CA VAL A 401 -11.39 5.10 -9.22
C VAL A 401 -10.21 6.07 -9.22
N VAL A 402 -10.34 7.22 -9.87
CA VAL A 402 -9.32 8.28 -9.87
C VAL A 402 -9.34 9.02 -8.53
N SER A 403 -10.52 9.28 -7.97
CA SER A 403 -10.66 10.03 -6.71
C SER A 403 -10.01 9.34 -5.50
N THR A 404 -9.71 8.03 -5.57
CA THR A 404 -8.88 7.31 -4.56
C THR A 404 -7.46 7.84 -4.34
N CYS A 405 -7.00 8.83 -5.11
CA CYS A 405 -5.64 9.37 -5.10
C CYS A 405 -4.56 8.42 -5.64
N TYR A 406 -4.87 7.23 -6.16
CA TYR A 406 -3.86 6.32 -6.69
C TYR A 406 -3.14 6.89 -7.92
N TYR A 407 -3.90 7.62 -8.75
CA TYR A 407 -3.42 8.33 -9.92
C TYR A 407 -2.55 9.55 -9.56
N LEU A 408 -2.64 10.03 -8.31
CA LEU A 408 -1.73 11.02 -7.73
C LEU A 408 -0.51 10.34 -7.10
N PHE A 409 -0.73 9.34 -6.25
CA PHE A 409 0.34 8.72 -5.46
C PHE A 409 1.34 7.95 -6.31
N ALA A 410 0.91 7.28 -7.38
CA ALA A 410 1.84 6.53 -8.24
C ALA A 410 2.88 7.44 -8.95
N PRO A 411 2.50 8.51 -9.68
CA PRO A 411 3.49 9.45 -10.24
C PRO A 411 4.36 10.12 -9.18
N ILE A 412 3.80 10.49 -8.02
CA ILE A 412 4.57 11.09 -6.92
C ILE A 412 5.58 10.11 -6.33
N SER A 413 5.22 8.83 -6.28
CA SER A 413 6.15 7.79 -5.89
C SER A 413 7.35 7.77 -6.87
N PHE A 414 7.10 7.81 -8.18
CA PHE A 414 8.18 7.78 -9.18
C PHE A 414 9.09 9.01 -9.09
N LEU A 415 8.52 10.19 -8.79
CA LEU A 415 9.29 11.40 -8.51
C LEU A 415 10.32 11.15 -7.40
N GLY A 416 9.88 10.49 -6.32
CA GLY A 416 10.70 10.10 -5.18
C GLY A 416 11.79 9.05 -5.45
N MET A 417 11.73 8.37 -6.59
CA MET A 417 12.74 7.39 -7.02
C MET A 417 13.91 8.03 -7.79
N GLY A 418 13.79 9.30 -8.18
CA GLY A 418 14.83 10.02 -8.90
C GLY A 418 15.25 9.30 -10.19
N VAL A 419 16.54 9.02 -10.36
CA VAL A 419 17.11 8.42 -11.59
C VAL A 419 16.59 7.01 -11.89
N ALA A 420 16.03 6.32 -10.89
CA ALA A 420 15.49 4.98 -11.07
C ALA A 420 14.13 4.98 -11.82
N ALA A 421 13.43 6.11 -11.86
CA ALA A 421 12.22 6.28 -12.66
C ALA A 421 12.51 7.02 -13.96
N SER A 422 12.33 6.34 -15.09
CA SER A 422 12.53 6.95 -16.41
C SER A 422 11.29 7.70 -16.90
N GLU A 423 11.44 8.53 -17.93
CA GLU A 423 10.30 9.21 -18.56
C GLU A 423 9.27 8.20 -19.13
N GLU A 424 9.72 7.03 -19.59
CA GLU A 424 8.85 5.94 -20.04
C GLU A 424 7.96 5.41 -18.90
N ALA A 425 8.45 5.38 -17.65
CA ALA A 425 7.64 5.00 -16.50
C ALA A 425 6.51 6.00 -16.25
N PHE A 426 6.78 7.30 -16.41
CA PHE A 426 5.76 8.34 -16.29
C PHE A 426 4.74 8.32 -17.43
N LYS A 427 5.20 8.11 -18.68
CA LYS A 427 4.28 7.91 -19.83
C LYS A 427 3.42 6.68 -19.67
N TRP A 428 4.00 5.60 -19.13
CA TRP A 428 3.27 4.37 -18.85
C TRP A 428 2.16 4.62 -17.84
N ILE A 429 2.43 5.27 -16.70
CA ILE A 429 1.40 5.50 -15.69
C ILE A 429 0.35 6.54 -16.13
N GLU A 430 0.72 7.54 -16.93
CA GLU A 430 -0.21 8.50 -17.54
C GLU A 430 -1.18 7.82 -18.52
N SER A 431 -0.76 6.71 -19.15
CA SER A 431 -1.62 5.94 -20.06
C SER A 431 -2.72 5.13 -19.36
N ASP A 432 -2.85 5.27 -18.04
CA ASP A 432 -3.80 4.54 -17.19
C ASP A 432 -3.71 3.03 -17.37
N PRO A 433 -2.55 2.41 -17.07
CA PRO A 433 -2.33 1.00 -17.29
C PRO A 433 -3.31 0.18 -16.45
N MET A 434 -3.65 -1.03 -16.91
CA MET A 434 -4.65 -1.86 -16.24
C MET A 434 -4.29 -2.10 -14.78
N MET A 435 -3.00 -2.25 -14.48
CA MET A 435 -2.49 -2.36 -13.12
C MET A 435 -2.85 -1.17 -12.22
N LEU A 436 -2.72 0.08 -12.71
CA LEU A 436 -3.11 1.26 -11.94
C LEU A 436 -4.62 1.31 -11.76
N LYS A 437 -5.37 1.09 -12.85
CA LYS A 437 -6.84 1.10 -12.82
C LYS A 437 -7.39 0.06 -11.84
N ALA A 438 -6.90 -1.17 -11.92
CA ALA A 438 -7.30 -2.25 -11.04
C ALA A 438 -6.89 -2.00 -9.58
N SER A 439 -5.70 -1.44 -9.33
CA SER A 439 -5.32 -0.98 -7.99
C SER A 439 -6.29 0.08 -7.44
N GLY A 440 -6.70 1.05 -8.26
CA GLY A 440 -7.70 2.05 -7.89
C GLY A 440 -9.09 1.45 -7.64
N ILE A 441 -9.52 0.46 -8.43
CA ILE A 441 -10.77 -0.29 -8.20
C ILE A 441 -10.73 -1.01 -6.85
N ILE A 442 -9.62 -1.69 -6.53
CA ILE A 442 -9.43 -2.34 -5.22
C ILE A 442 -9.56 -1.29 -4.11
N GLY A 443 -8.85 -0.17 -4.24
CA GLY A 443 -8.88 0.90 -3.25
C GLY A 443 -10.27 1.49 -3.04
N ARG A 444 -10.97 1.80 -4.13
CA ARG A 444 -12.31 2.41 -4.12
C ARG A 444 -13.35 1.49 -3.52
N LEU A 445 -13.49 0.28 -4.06
CA LEU A 445 -14.54 -0.63 -3.64
C LEU A 445 -14.33 -1.13 -2.22
N MET A 446 -13.10 -1.40 -1.79
CA MET A 446 -12.85 -1.78 -0.39
C MET A 446 -13.15 -0.64 0.59
N ASN A 447 -12.83 0.61 0.20
CA ASN A 447 -13.19 1.77 0.98
C ASN A 447 -14.73 1.88 1.08
N ASP A 448 -15.44 1.96 -0.04
CA ASP A 448 -16.91 2.09 -0.08
C ASP A 448 -17.63 0.98 0.72
N ILE A 449 -17.26 -0.28 0.51
CA ILE A 449 -17.84 -1.42 1.26
C ILE A 449 -17.74 -1.20 2.78
N THR A 450 -16.64 -0.60 3.22
CA THR A 450 -16.32 -0.46 4.64
C THR A 450 -16.86 0.85 5.23
N SER A 451 -16.84 1.95 4.47
CA SER A 451 -17.17 3.29 4.95
C SER A 451 -18.59 3.76 4.60
N HIS A 452 -19.32 3.10 3.68
CA HIS A 452 -20.57 3.68 3.14
C HIS A 452 -21.59 4.05 4.23
N LYS A 453 -21.73 3.27 5.31
CA LYS A 453 -22.66 3.59 6.40
C LYS A 453 -22.31 4.90 7.10
N PHE A 454 -21.03 5.10 7.40
CA PHE A 454 -20.54 6.34 8.00
C PHE A 454 -20.71 7.52 7.04
N GLU A 455 -20.44 7.32 5.76
CA GLU A 455 -20.60 8.33 4.71
C GLU A 455 -22.07 8.75 4.52
N GLN A 456 -22.99 7.79 4.54
CA GLN A 456 -24.43 8.06 4.49
C GLN A 456 -24.92 8.83 5.73
N GLU A 457 -24.40 8.53 6.92
CA GLU A 457 -24.77 9.24 8.16
C GLU A 457 -24.34 10.71 8.16
N ARG A 458 -23.19 11.04 7.54
CA ARG A 458 -22.71 12.44 7.43
C ARG A 458 -23.32 13.22 6.26
N GLY A 459 -24.06 12.55 5.37
CA GLY A 459 -24.64 13.14 4.17
C GLY A 459 -23.57 13.43 3.13
N ASP A 460 -22.98 12.37 2.58
CA ASP A 460 -22.03 12.39 1.47
C ASP A 460 -22.69 11.96 0.14
N VAL A 461 -21.96 12.01 -0.98
CA VAL A 461 -22.36 11.42 -2.26
C VAL A 461 -22.59 9.90 -2.11
N GLY A 462 -23.47 9.33 -2.93
CA GLY A 462 -23.67 7.88 -2.93
C GLY A 462 -22.38 7.13 -3.29
N SER A 463 -21.97 6.17 -2.47
CA SER A 463 -20.80 5.32 -2.75
C SER A 463 -21.13 4.29 -3.84
N ALA A 464 -20.17 3.42 -4.19
CA ALA A 464 -20.46 2.27 -5.05
C ALA A 464 -21.63 1.42 -4.52
N VAL A 465 -21.82 1.31 -3.21
CA VAL A 465 -22.91 0.52 -2.62
C VAL A 465 -24.26 1.14 -3.01
N GLU A 466 -24.44 2.44 -2.77
CA GLU A 466 -25.69 3.13 -3.07
C GLU A 466 -25.93 3.23 -4.59
N CYS A 467 -24.89 3.48 -5.38
CA CYS A 467 -24.99 3.52 -6.84
C CYS A 467 -25.44 2.16 -7.41
N TYR A 468 -24.84 1.06 -6.93
CA TYR A 468 -25.16 -0.29 -7.39
C TYR A 468 -26.59 -0.71 -6.99
N MET A 469 -26.95 -0.49 -5.72
CA MET A 469 -28.30 -0.78 -5.22
C MET A 469 -29.36 -0.02 -6.01
N LYS A 470 -29.13 1.28 -6.28
CA LYS A 470 -30.07 2.11 -7.03
C LYS A 470 -30.20 1.66 -8.49
N GLN A 471 -29.09 1.31 -9.14
CA GLN A 471 -29.09 0.90 -10.54
C GLN A 471 -29.71 -0.49 -10.76
N HIS A 472 -29.43 -1.44 -9.88
CA HIS A 472 -29.83 -2.83 -10.05
C HIS A 472 -31.08 -3.22 -9.26
N GLY A 473 -31.52 -2.40 -8.29
CA GLY A 473 -32.69 -2.67 -7.46
C GLY A 473 -32.53 -3.89 -6.55
N VAL A 474 -31.32 -4.15 -6.08
CA VAL A 474 -30.94 -5.30 -5.24
C VAL A 474 -30.71 -4.88 -3.78
N SER A 475 -30.61 -5.87 -2.89
CA SER A 475 -30.30 -5.65 -1.48
C SER A 475 -28.86 -5.17 -1.25
N GLU A 476 -28.60 -4.64 -0.05
CA GLU A 476 -27.24 -4.30 0.40
C GLU A 476 -26.37 -5.55 0.40
N GLU A 477 -26.85 -6.68 0.94
CA GLU A 477 -26.07 -7.93 0.99
C GLU A 477 -25.68 -8.45 -0.39
N GLU A 478 -26.60 -8.43 -1.36
CA GLU A 478 -26.31 -8.81 -2.74
C GLU A 478 -25.29 -7.86 -3.39
N THR A 479 -25.38 -6.57 -3.05
CA THR A 479 -24.44 -5.54 -3.53
C THR A 479 -23.04 -5.77 -2.99
N LEU A 480 -22.89 -5.98 -1.68
CA LEU A 480 -21.60 -6.23 -1.04
C LEU A 480 -20.90 -7.44 -1.68
N VAL A 481 -21.64 -8.54 -1.89
CA VAL A 481 -21.11 -9.74 -2.57
C VAL A 481 -20.70 -9.42 -4.03
N ALA A 482 -21.47 -8.61 -4.75
CA ALA A 482 -21.12 -8.22 -6.11
C ALA A 482 -19.83 -7.39 -6.16
N LEU A 483 -19.69 -6.39 -5.29
CA LEU A 483 -18.51 -5.52 -5.21
C LEU A 483 -17.27 -6.28 -4.71
N GLU A 484 -17.40 -7.19 -3.75
CA GLU A 484 -16.30 -8.08 -3.34
C GLU A 484 -15.79 -8.94 -4.51
N ASN A 485 -16.70 -9.42 -5.37
CA ASN A 485 -16.32 -10.16 -6.58
C ASN A 485 -15.62 -9.27 -7.63
N GLU A 486 -15.93 -7.98 -7.69
CA GLU A 486 -15.18 -7.00 -8.50
C GLU A 486 -13.76 -6.81 -7.94
N VAL A 487 -13.61 -6.68 -6.61
CA VAL A 487 -12.29 -6.59 -5.96
C VAL A 487 -11.44 -7.84 -6.26
N VAL A 488 -12.04 -9.04 -6.23
CA VAL A 488 -11.36 -10.28 -6.60
C VAL A 488 -10.89 -10.26 -8.04
N ARG A 489 -11.70 -9.75 -8.98
CA ARG A 489 -11.33 -9.61 -10.40
C ARG A 489 -10.21 -8.58 -10.60
N ALA A 490 -10.32 -7.42 -9.96
CA ALA A 490 -9.28 -6.39 -10.01
C ALA A 490 -7.92 -6.91 -9.51
N TRP A 491 -7.89 -7.74 -8.46
CA TRP A 491 -6.64 -8.40 -8.05
C TRP A 491 -6.04 -9.30 -9.14
N LYS A 492 -6.87 -10.03 -9.91
CA LYS A 492 -6.39 -10.84 -11.05
C LYS A 492 -5.85 -9.95 -12.16
N ASP A 493 -6.50 -8.82 -12.43
CA ASP A 493 -6.07 -7.84 -13.43
C ASP A 493 -4.73 -7.21 -13.08
N VAL A 494 -4.51 -6.84 -11.80
CA VAL A 494 -3.20 -6.37 -11.31
C VAL A 494 -2.10 -7.40 -11.59
N ILE A 495 -2.34 -8.67 -11.25
CA ILE A 495 -1.36 -9.74 -11.47
C ILE A 495 -1.11 -9.95 -12.96
N GLU A 496 -2.17 -10.01 -13.76
CA GLU A 496 -2.07 -10.25 -15.19
C GLU A 496 -1.31 -9.14 -15.92
N ASP A 497 -1.57 -7.88 -15.57
CA ASP A 497 -0.87 -6.73 -16.16
C ASP A 497 0.58 -6.63 -15.66
N TYR A 498 0.84 -6.95 -14.38
CA TYR A 498 2.19 -7.09 -13.84
C TYR A 498 3.01 -8.12 -14.63
N MET A 499 2.43 -9.30 -14.92
CA MET A 499 3.08 -10.36 -15.68
C MET A 499 3.33 -9.99 -17.16
N LYS A 500 2.51 -9.10 -17.74
CA LYS A 500 2.63 -8.63 -19.13
C LYS A 500 3.54 -7.41 -19.31
N SER A 501 3.83 -6.68 -18.23
CA SER A 501 4.58 -5.41 -18.24
C SER A 501 6.10 -5.59 -18.41
N SER A 502 6.55 -6.26 -19.48
CA SER A 502 7.97 -6.55 -19.71
C SER A 502 8.85 -5.32 -19.98
N ASN A 503 8.23 -4.20 -20.37
CA ASN A 503 8.94 -2.97 -20.77
C ASN A 503 9.14 -1.98 -19.61
N ILE A 504 8.57 -2.26 -18.45
CA ILE A 504 8.66 -1.42 -17.25
C ILE A 504 9.40 -2.19 -16.17
N SER A 505 10.26 -1.51 -15.41
CA SER A 505 11.01 -2.18 -14.35
C SER A 505 10.07 -2.67 -13.25
N LYS A 506 10.40 -3.80 -12.64
CA LYS A 506 9.63 -4.34 -11.51
C LYS A 506 9.53 -3.34 -10.37
N GLU A 507 10.58 -2.57 -10.11
CA GLU A 507 10.61 -1.55 -9.05
C GLU A 507 9.52 -0.49 -9.24
N ILE A 508 9.24 -0.07 -10.48
CA ILE A 508 8.16 0.85 -10.82
C ILE A 508 6.80 0.20 -10.57
N CYS A 509 6.59 -1.02 -11.08
CA CYS A 509 5.34 -1.75 -10.87
C CYS A 509 5.08 -1.98 -9.37
N MET A 510 6.11 -2.30 -8.58
CA MET A 510 5.98 -2.57 -7.16
C MET A 510 5.38 -1.39 -6.38
N ARG A 511 5.57 -0.14 -6.82
CA ARG A 511 4.94 1.03 -6.19
C ARG A 511 3.43 1.01 -6.33
N VAL A 512 2.94 0.70 -7.54
CA VAL A 512 1.50 0.62 -7.84
C VAL A 512 0.87 -0.60 -7.16
N LEU A 513 1.58 -1.73 -7.12
CA LEU A 513 1.12 -2.92 -6.39
C LEU A 513 1.03 -2.66 -4.88
N ASN A 514 2.01 -1.97 -4.30
CA ASN A 514 2.01 -1.67 -2.87
C ASN A 514 0.87 -0.72 -2.46
N LEU A 515 0.39 0.15 -3.35
CA LEU A 515 -0.83 0.92 -3.10
C LEU A 515 -2.03 -0.03 -2.90
N ALA A 516 -2.26 -1.00 -3.81
CA ALA A 516 -3.35 -1.97 -3.65
C ALA A 516 -3.23 -2.79 -2.35
N ARG A 517 -2.01 -3.17 -1.96
CA ARG A 517 -1.75 -3.86 -0.68
C ARG A 517 -2.08 -2.98 0.53
N LEU A 518 -1.83 -1.68 0.45
CA LEU A 518 -2.21 -0.73 1.49
C LEU A 518 -3.72 -0.64 1.63
N SER A 519 -4.49 -0.58 0.54
CA SER A 519 -5.95 -0.60 0.64
C SER A 519 -6.50 -1.90 1.20
N ASP A 520 -5.98 -3.06 0.76
CA ASP A 520 -6.38 -4.35 1.34
C ASP A 520 -6.14 -4.38 2.84
N ARG A 521 -5.07 -3.71 3.30
CA ARG A 521 -4.79 -3.57 4.72
C ARG A 521 -5.71 -2.58 5.42
N PHE A 522 -5.79 -1.35 4.94
CA PHE A 522 -6.43 -0.23 5.64
C PHE A 522 -7.96 -0.31 5.65
N TYR A 523 -8.57 -0.98 4.68
CA TYR A 523 -10.02 -1.06 4.51
C TYR A 523 -10.54 -2.50 4.60
N LYS A 524 -9.84 -3.40 5.30
CA LYS A 524 -10.26 -4.81 5.39
C LYS A 524 -11.47 -5.04 6.28
N GLU A 525 -11.52 -4.32 7.40
CA GLU A 525 -12.47 -4.52 8.49
C GLU A 525 -13.02 -3.20 9.02
N GLU A 526 -12.31 -2.09 8.80
CA GLU A 526 -12.65 -0.74 9.25
C GLU A 526 -12.02 0.28 8.29
N ASP A 527 -12.49 1.54 8.29
CA ASP A 527 -11.71 2.64 7.69
C ASP A 527 -10.55 2.98 8.63
N GLY A 528 -9.44 2.29 8.44
CA GLY A 528 -8.26 2.42 9.28
C GLY A 528 -7.47 3.72 9.05
N TYR A 529 -7.83 4.55 8.06
CA TYR A 529 -7.19 5.84 7.82
C TYR A 529 -7.91 6.94 8.58
N THR A 530 -9.25 7.00 8.45
CA THR A 530 -10.08 7.95 9.20
C THR A 530 -10.14 7.57 10.68
N PHE A 531 -10.34 6.30 11.01
CA PHE A 531 -10.44 5.80 12.39
C PHE A 531 -9.15 5.07 12.81
N ALA A 532 -8.07 5.84 12.90
CA ALA A 532 -6.73 5.28 13.07
C ALA A 532 -6.39 4.82 14.50
N ASP A 533 -7.25 5.05 15.50
CA ASP A 533 -6.97 4.79 16.92
C ASP A 533 -7.10 3.31 17.33
N GLY A 534 -7.76 2.50 16.51
CA GLY A 534 -7.91 1.05 16.66
C GLY A 534 -6.76 0.25 16.07
N THR A 535 -7.06 -0.60 15.08
CA THR A 535 -6.10 -1.60 14.59
C THR A 535 -4.90 -0.94 13.92
N THR A 536 -5.12 0.14 13.16
CA THR A 536 -4.05 0.92 12.51
C THR A 536 -3.02 1.42 13.51
N LYS A 537 -3.44 1.96 14.67
CA LYS A 537 -2.52 2.37 15.73
C LYS A 537 -1.61 1.25 16.18
N CYS A 538 -2.15 0.05 16.39
CA CYS A 538 -1.37 -1.12 16.79
C CYS A 538 -0.32 -1.51 15.74
N PHE A 539 -0.63 -1.38 14.45
CA PHE A 539 0.32 -1.70 13.39
C PHE A 539 1.42 -0.66 13.23
N ILE A 540 1.07 0.62 13.35
CA ILE A 540 2.06 1.71 13.37
C ILE A 540 2.97 1.55 14.60
N ALA A 541 2.41 1.29 15.79
CA ALA A 541 3.19 1.01 16.99
C ALA A 541 4.14 -0.18 16.78
N SER A 542 3.62 -1.29 16.24
CA SER A 542 4.44 -2.46 15.96
C SER A 542 5.56 -2.15 14.96
N THR A 543 5.32 -1.31 13.95
CA THR A 543 6.34 -1.06 12.92
C THR A 543 7.34 0.01 13.33
N LEU A 544 6.90 1.06 14.02
CA LEU A 544 7.62 2.31 14.24
C LEU A 544 7.87 2.66 15.71
N VAL A 545 7.39 1.86 16.67
CA VAL A 545 7.62 2.10 18.10
C VAL A 545 8.26 0.90 18.77
N ASP A 546 7.64 -0.28 18.62
CA ASP A 546 8.05 -1.49 19.32
C ASP A 546 9.28 -2.11 18.64
N PRO A 547 10.42 -2.24 19.34
CA PRO A 547 11.61 -2.85 18.77
C PRO A 547 11.45 -4.35 18.58
N VAL A 548 12.25 -4.92 17.70
CA VAL A 548 12.41 -6.37 17.59
C VAL A 548 13.43 -6.83 18.63
N PRO A 549 13.11 -7.83 19.49
CA PRO A 549 14.09 -8.38 20.42
C PRO A 549 15.27 -9.00 19.67
N ILE A 550 16.49 -8.52 19.91
CA ILE A 550 17.73 -9.04 19.31
C ILE A 550 18.08 -10.41 19.91
#